data_AF-A0A7J6AX20-F1
#
_entry.id   AF-A0A7J6AX20-F1
#
_cell.length_a   1.000
_cell.length_b   1.000
_cell.length_c   1.000
_cell.angle_alpha   90.00
_cell.angle_beta   90.00
_cell.angle_gamma   90.00
#
_symmetry.space_group_name_H-M   'P 1'
#
loop_
_entity.id
_entity.type
_entity.pdbx_description
1 polymer ?
#
loop_
_entity_poly.entity_id
_entity_poly.type
_entity_poly.pdbx_seq_one_letter_code
_entity_poly.pdbx_strand_id
1 'polypeptide(L)'
;MSAGEEQSLSAEDLRKRLYQSFKRKGVLDAVKTQLRNQLIVELQRETLPRASSEKSHSLSVLASNSLVVDHLQSSGYEYTLSVFYPECGISKEKVFSIKDVLGLLRVSPHSPVYKSLVMDTRRGEKGLLMTLLSELIDHRLQSRDADTQTSDVSDYTGSIVRKMQVIDEEYEVLRQKGQRWASVEVKLAEYRKEMEEQAQAELRSKMEHFQEVEMRRVRVEEREKCQQEVLEVRRKLERNYEMKSEALMNREKNAIERLQKQQQMEERELYDQRQALLRQIESVHNRDAELRLRMEAFEKSCKLHEEKMRSSEELLRKRELEVRKMEETYDLKLNSEIRKHQLELKEDYGRRTEALRENENRNTEETARIQREAAVVDARREEYERVVSELARKQEELEVARRDVCVLEQQNAALKEKLEAASDYATIRNDRMELQAEVHLLKRKLEEKLTAPSPELLTLQVELKRLEAARRLDLDEFQNQKQVFHVQLAQEVERCAQLKAQLLECEERTRWMSTHTDEIKQQLRHTQQALENEVLRNPKPSLVDRSVLDLIPARVVPNDVYVEGYHDDLV
;
A
#
# COMPACT_ATOMS: atom_id res chain seq x y z
N MET A 1 11.85 -21.46 -25.11
CA MET A 1 12.53 -22.69 -24.63
C MET A 1 13.55 -23.11 -25.68
N SER A 2 14.76 -23.56 -25.35
CA SER A 2 15.40 -23.62 -24.02
C SER A 2 16.44 -22.50 -23.85
N ALA A 3 16.86 -22.21 -22.62
CA ALA A 3 18.06 -21.41 -22.38
C ALA A 3 19.31 -22.23 -22.71
N GLY A 4 20.28 -21.61 -23.39
CA GLY A 4 21.63 -22.15 -23.47
C GLY A 4 22.40 -21.72 -22.22
N GLU A 5 22.80 -22.66 -21.38
CA GLU A 5 23.56 -22.37 -20.16
C GLU A 5 24.93 -21.81 -20.53
N GLU A 6 25.20 -20.54 -20.18
CA GLU A 6 26.55 -19.98 -20.25
C GLU A 6 27.44 -20.62 -19.18
N GLN A 7 28.00 -21.79 -19.52
CA GLN A 7 28.97 -22.48 -18.67
C GLN A 7 30.18 -21.57 -18.45
N SER A 8 30.26 -20.98 -17.26
CA SER A 8 31.32 -20.07 -16.82
C SER A 8 32.65 -20.82 -16.74
N LEU A 9 33.37 -20.82 -17.85
CA LEU A 9 34.66 -21.51 -18.00
C LEU A 9 35.62 -21.08 -16.89
N SER A 10 36.01 -22.05 -16.05
CA SER A 10 36.98 -21.82 -14.98
C SER A 10 38.25 -21.18 -15.53
N ALA A 11 38.84 -20.27 -14.75
CA ALA A 11 40.13 -19.66 -15.07
C ALA A 11 41.22 -20.72 -15.34
N GLU A 12 41.12 -21.89 -14.71
CA GLU A 12 42.00 -23.02 -15.02
C GLU A 12 41.80 -23.60 -16.42
N ASP A 13 40.55 -23.71 -16.89
CA ASP A 13 40.24 -24.31 -18.19
C ASP A 13 40.55 -23.33 -19.32
N LEU A 14 40.39 -22.03 -19.06
CA LEU A 14 40.92 -20.96 -19.91
C LEU A 14 42.45 -21.04 -19.98
N ARG A 15 43.15 -21.23 -18.84
CA ARG A 15 44.60 -21.45 -18.79
C ARG A 15 45.04 -22.74 -19.51
N LYS A 16 44.33 -23.85 -19.35
CA LYS A 16 44.57 -25.12 -20.08
C LYS A 16 44.40 -24.94 -21.59
N ARG A 17 43.33 -24.25 -22.03
CA ARG A 17 43.08 -23.92 -23.45
C ARG A 17 44.15 -23.00 -24.03
N LEU A 18 44.58 -21.96 -23.30
CA LEU A 18 45.68 -21.07 -23.71
C LEU A 18 47.01 -21.82 -23.84
N TYR A 19 47.36 -22.66 -22.87
CA TYR A 19 48.58 -23.49 -22.92
C TYR A 19 48.56 -24.45 -24.12
N GLN A 20 47.43 -25.11 -24.38
CA GLN A 20 47.28 -25.94 -25.58
C GLN A 20 47.35 -25.12 -26.88
N SER A 21 46.81 -23.89 -26.91
CA SER A 21 46.88 -22.98 -28.05
C SER A 21 48.33 -22.56 -28.34
N PHE A 22 49.09 -22.12 -27.33
CA PHE A 22 50.50 -21.75 -27.48
C PHE A 22 51.40 -22.95 -27.82
N LYS A 23 51.07 -24.17 -27.37
CA LYS A 23 51.75 -25.40 -27.81
C LYS A 23 51.44 -25.73 -29.28
N ARG A 24 50.16 -25.71 -29.70
CA ARG A 24 49.74 -25.98 -31.09
C ARG A 24 50.27 -24.94 -32.09
N LYS A 25 50.44 -23.69 -31.67
CA LYS A 25 51.00 -22.59 -32.48
C LYS A 25 52.54 -22.52 -32.48
N GLY A 26 53.25 -23.46 -31.85
CA GLY A 26 54.71 -23.46 -31.75
C GLY A 26 55.33 -22.36 -30.86
N VAL A 27 54.54 -21.38 -30.42
CA VAL A 27 54.97 -20.25 -29.56
C VAL A 27 55.66 -20.75 -28.30
N LEU A 28 55.16 -21.83 -27.69
CA LEU A 28 55.76 -22.42 -26.49
C LEU A 28 57.22 -22.87 -26.72
N ASP A 29 57.53 -23.40 -27.90
CA ASP A 29 58.86 -23.92 -28.23
C ASP A 29 59.79 -22.82 -28.78
N ALA A 30 59.24 -21.79 -29.41
CA ALA A 30 59.96 -20.54 -29.70
C ALA A 30 60.43 -19.86 -28.39
N VAL A 31 59.53 -19.73 -27.39
CA VAL A 31 59.87 -19.16 -26.07
C VAL A 31 60.89 -20.01 -25.32
N LYS A 32 60.77 -21.35 -25.34
CA LYS A 32 61.83 -22.24 -24.79
C LYS A 32 63.17 -22.05 -25.48
N THR A 33 63.18 -21.77 -26.79
CA THR A 33 64.41 -21.58 -27.56
C THR A 33 65.04 -20.22 -27.25
N GLN A 34 64.24 -19.16 -27.09
CA GLN A 34 64.72 -17.87 -26.57
C GLN A 34 65.27 -18.00 -25.14
N LEU A 35 64.55 -18.67 -24.24
CA LEU A 35 65.00 -18.90 -22.86
C LEU A 35 66.29 -19.74 -22.80
N ARG A 36 66.43 -20.77 -23.65
CA ARG A 36 67.69 -21.52 -23.78
C ARG A 36 68.83 -20.64 -24.27
N ASN A 37 68.60 -19.79 -25.28
CA ASN A 37 69.63 -18.90 -25.79
C ASN A 37 70.01 -17.81 -24.77
N GLN A 38 69.05 -17.27 -24.02
CA GLN A 38 69.33 -16.35 -22.91
C GLN A 38 70.12 -17.05 -21.79
N LEU A 39 69.71 -18.25 -21.38
CA LEU A 39 70.43 -19.04 -20.37
C LEU A 39 71.85 -19.38 -20.82
N ILE A 40 72.07 -19.69 -22.11
CA ILE A 40 73.41 -19.89 -22.68
C ILE A 40 74.23 -18.59 -22.61
N VAL A 41 73.65 -17.44 -22.94
CA VAL A 41 74.34 -16.14 -22.87
C VAL A 41 74.67 -15.72 -21.43
N GLU A 42 73.83 -16.06 -20.45
CA GLU A 42 74.09 -15.78 -19.03
C GLU A 42 75.07 -16.78 -18.42
N LEU A 43 74.96 -18.08 -18.70
CA LEU A 43 75.99 -19.07 -18.33
C LEU A 43 77.36 -18.72 -18.95
N GLN A 44 77.40 -18.21 -20.19
CA GLN A 44 78.64 -17.69 -20.81
C GLN A 44 79.19 -16.43 -20.14
N ARG A 45 78.38 -15.70 -19.36
CA ARG A 45 78.84 -14.57 -18.53
C ARG A 45 79.33 -15.00 -17.15
N GLU A 46 78.77 -16.07 -16.59
CA GLU A 46 79.08 -16.51 -15.21
C GLU A 46 80.17 -17.59 -15.12
N THR A 47 80.39 -18.40 -16.16
CA THR A 47 81.29 -19.58 -16.08
C THR A 47 82.74 -19.36 -16.53
N LEU A 48 83.14 -18.13 -16.88
CA LEU A 48 84.53 -17.79 -17.19
C LEU A 48 85.03 -16.58 -16.38
N PRO A 49 85.95 -16.77 -15.42
CA PRO A 49 86.71 -15.67 -14.84
C PRO A 49 87.42 -14.89 -15.95
N ARG A 50 87.13 -13.59 -16.04
CA ARG A 50 87.64 -12.70 -17.07
C ARG A 50 89.14 -12.47 -16.88
N ALA A 51 89.96 -13.42 -17.34
CA ALA A 51 91.40 -13.38 -17.25
C ALA A 51 91.93 -12.17 -18.03
N SER A 52 92.20 -11.07 -17.31
CA SER A 52 92.86 -9.88 -17.82
C SER A 52 94.31 -10.25 -18.14
N SER A 53 94.51 -10.80 -19.34
CA SER A 53 95.78 -11.33 -19.78
C SER A 53 95.97 -11.08 -21.27
N GLU A 54 96.44 -9.88 -21.59
CA GLU A 54 97.44 -9.74 -22.66
C GLU A 54 98.74 -10.43 -22.21
N LYS A 55 98.67 -11.74 -21.99
CA LYS A 55 99.83 -12.59 -22.21
C LYS A 55 100.08 -12.51 -23.70
N SER A 56 101.01 -11.64 -24.07
CA SER A 56 101.75 -11.77 -25.31
C SER A 56 102.44 -13.13 -25.27
N HIS A 57 101.72 -14.17 -25.72
CA HIS A 57 102.27 -15.50 -25.87
C HIS A 57 103.54 -15.35 -26.71
N SER A 58 104.68 -15.72 -26.12
CA SER A 58 105.97 -15.67 -26.80
C SER A 58 105.80 -16.30 -28.19
N LEU A 59 106.44 -15.73 -29.21
CA LEU A 59 106.35 -16.26 -30.58
C LEU A 59 106.69 -17.75 -30.64
N SER A 60 107.57 -18.22 -29.76
CA SER A 60 107.87 -19.64 -29.53
C SER A 60 106.64 -20.45 -29.07
N VAL A 61 105.84 -19.93 -28.13
CA VAL A 61 104.62 -20.60 -27.63
C VAL A 61 103.54 -20.65 -28.70
N LEU A 62 103.35 -19.57 -29.46
CA LEU A 62 102.43 -19.57 -30.61
C LEU A 62 102.89 -20.53 -31.72
N ALA A 63 104.20 -20.64 -31.97
CA ALA A 63 104.76 -21.62 -32.89
C ALA A 63 104.61 -23.07 -32.40
N SER A 64 104.89 -23.34 -31.11
CA SER A 64 104.65 -24.66 -30.50
C SER A 64 103.18 -25.07 -30.56
N ASN A 65 102.26 -24.17 -30.21
CA ASN A 65 100.83 -24.45 -30.29
C ASN A 65 100.36 -24.61 -31.74
N SER A 66 100.93 -23.88 -32.69
CA SER A 66 100.64 -24.06 -34.13
C SER A 66 101.14 -25.41 -34.66
N LEU A 67 102.32 -25.88 -34.23
CA LEU A 67 102.83 -27.22 -34.54
C LEU A 67 101.93 -28.34 -33.99
N VAL A 68 101.38 -28.15 -32.79
CA VAL A 68 100.41 -29.10 -32.21
C VAL A 68 99.08 -29.05 -32.96
N VAL A 69 98.58 -27.87 -33.34
CA VAL A 69 97.36 -27.73 -34.16
C VAL A 69 97.51 -28.41 -35.53
N ASP A 70 98.62 -28.15 -36.24
CA ASP A 70 98.92 -28.80 -37.53
C ASP A 70 98.97 -30.33 -37.38
N HIS A 71 99.65 -30.84 -36.33
CA HIS A 71 99.69 -32.27 -36.06
C HIS A 71 98.30 -32.85 -35.77
N LEU A 72 97.53 -32.27 -34.82
CA LEU A 72 96.19 -32.73 -34.45
C LEU A 72 95.24 -32.75 -35.66
N GLN A 73 95.35 -31.73 -36.54
CA GLN A 73 94.57 -31.65 -37.77
C GLN A 73 95.02 -32.69 -38.80
N SER A 74 96.33 -32.88 -39.01
CA SER A 74 96.89 -33.88 -39.94
C SER A 74 96.57 -35.33 -39.54
N SER A 75 96.37 -35.57 -38.24
CA SER A 75 96.06 -36.90 -37.69
C SER A 75 94.56 -37.10 -37.38
N GLY A 76 93.69 -36.17 -37.80
CA GLY A 76 92.23 -36.32 -37.73
C GLY A 76 91.62 -36.24 -36.33
N TYR A 77 92.31 -35.68 -35.34
CA TYR A 77 91.85 -35.62 -33.95
C TYR A 77 90.86 -34.46 -33.70
N GLU A 78 89.77 -34.40 -34.47
CA GLU A 78 88.84 -33.26 -34.51
C GLU A 78 88.23 -32.91 -33.15
N TYR A 79 87.88 -33.91 -32.33
CA TYR A 79 87.33 -33.66 -30.98
C TYR A 79 88.34 -32.95 -30.08
N THR A 80 89.57 -33.48 -29.98
CA THR A 80 90.68 -32.87 -29.22
C THR A 80 90.98 -31.47 -29.74
N LEU A 81 91.02 -31.30 -31.07
CA LEU A 81 91.25 -30.01 -31.71
C LEU A 81 90.14 -28.98 -31.38
N SER A 82 88.88 -29.41 -31.29
CA SER A 82 87.75 -28.54 -30.93
C SER A 82 87.81 -27.98 -29.51
N VAL A 83 88.46 -28.70 -28.58
CA VAL A 83 88.71 -28.29 -27.20
C VAL A 83 90.01 -27.47 -27.08
N PHE A 84 91.05 -27.88 -27.81
CA PHE A 84 92.38 -27.26 -27.79
C PHE A 84 92.39 -25.81 -28.29
N TYR A 85 91.57 -25.46 -29.29
CA TYR A 85 91.46 -24.08 -29.79
C TYR A 85 91.02 -23.09 -28.68
N PRO A 86 89.88 -23.30 -27.97
CA PRO A 86 89.53 -22.55 -26.77
C PRO A 86 90.60 -22.55 -25.67
N GLU A 87 91.11 -23.72 -25.28
CA GLU A 87 92.07 -23.84 -24.15
C GLU A 87 93.38 -23.09 -24.39
N CYS A 88 93.90 -23.10 -25.63
CA CYS A 88 95.11 -22.39 -25.99
C CYS A 88 94.89 -20.90 -26.35
N GLY A 89 93.64 -20.42 -26.36
CA GLY A 89 93.30 -19.03 -26.72
C GLY A 89 93.54 -18.67 -28.19
N ILE A 90 93.69 -19.66 -29.07
CA ILE A 90 93.99 -19.47 -30.50
C ILE A 90 92.69 -19.59 -31.30
N SER A 91 92.35 -18.56 -32.06
CA SER A 91 91.33 -18.66 -33.12
C SER A 91 91.93 -19.32 -34.36
N LYS A 92 91.10 -20.00 -35.17
CA LYS A 92 91.54 -20.68 -36.41
C LYS A 92 92.32 -19.78 -37.39
N GLU A 93 92.10 -18.47 -37.31
CA GLU A 93 92.75 -17.43 -38.13
C GLU A 93 94.14 -17.00 -37.62
N LYS A 94 94.57 -17.46 -36.43
CA LYS A 94 95.83 -17.06 -35.76
C LYS A 94 96.88 -18.20 -35.68
N VAL A 95 96.67 -19.28 -36.40
CA VAL A 95 97.64 -20.38 -36.51
C VAL A 95 98.74 -19.97 -37.50
N PHE A 96 100.01 -20.14 -37.15
CA PHE A 96 101.12 -19.82 -38.06
C PHE A 96 101.17 -20.81 -39.24
N SER A 97 101.54 -20.31 -40.43
CA SER A 97 101.81 -21.18 -41.57
C SER A 97 103.07 -22.02 -41.34
N ILE A 98 103.16 -23.18 -41.99
CA ILE A 98 104.36 -24.03 -42.07
C ILE A 98 105.62 -23.19 -42.40
N LYS A 99 105.49 -22.21 -43.30
CA LYS A 99 106.59 -21.30 -43.66
C LYS A 99 107.01 -20.38 -42.52
N ASP A 100 106.04 -19.86 -41.76
CA ASP A 100 106.28 -18.90 -40.68
C ASP A 100 106.95 -19.60 -39.49
N VAL A 101 106.50 -20.83 -39.18
CA VAL A 101 107.14 -21.70 -38.18
C VAL A 101 108.57 -22.04 -38.58
N LEU A 102 108.83 -22.43 -39.83
CA LEU A 102 110.19 -22.70 -40.31
C LEU A 102 111.09 -21.44 -40.30
N GLY A 103 110.51 -20.26 -40.56
CA GLY A 103 111.18 -18.97 -40.42
C GLY A 103 111.55 -18.63 -38.98
N LEU A 104 110.65 -18.86 -38.01
CA LEU A 104 110.90 -18.71 -36.57
C LEU A 104 111.98 -19.69 -36.08
N LEU A 105 112.01 -20.90 -36.63
CA LEU A 105 113.07 -21.91 -36.40
C LEU A 105 114.39 -21.62 -37.16
N ARG A 106 114.48 -20.50 -37.88
CA ARG A 106 115.65 -20.05 -38.68
C ARG A 106 116.12 -21.05 -39.75
N VAL A 107 115.24 -21.93 -40.24
CA VAL A 107 115.59 -22.89 -41.29
C VAL A 107 115.64 -22.15 -42.64
N SER A 108 116.84 -21.92 -43.18
CA SER A 108 117.03 -21.19 -44.44
C SER A 108 116.26 -21.85 -45.61
N PRO A 109 115.49 -21.09 -46.42
CA PRO A 109 114.80 -21.61 -47.61
C PRO A 109 115.69 -22.29 -48.65
N HIS A 110 117.00 -22.05 -48.60
CA HIS A 110 117.99 -22.62 -49.50
C HIS A 110 118.58 -23.95 -48.99
N SER A 111 118.38 -24.28 -47.70
CA SER A 111 118.84 -25.52 -47.08
C SER A 111 118.16 -26.76 -47.70
N PRO A 112 118.87 -27.90 -47.86
CA PRO A 112 118.22 -29.16 -48.25
C PRO A 112 117.13 -29.58 -47.27
N VAL A 113 117.34 -29.35 -45.97
CA VAL A 113 116.39 -29.64 -44.88
C VAL A 113 115.05 -28.92 -45.09
N TYR A 114 115.08 -27.63 -45.45
CA TYR A 114 113.86 -26.86 -45.76
C TYR A 114 113.11 -27.43 -46.96
N LYS A 115 113.83 -27.86 -48.00
CA LYS A 115 113.23 -28.45 -49.21
C LYS A 115 112.57 -29.79 -48.89
N SER A 116 113.21 -30.63 -48.07
CA SER A 116 112.67 -31.91 -47.61
C SER A 116 111.36 -31.72 -46.82
N LEU A 117 111.42 -30.96 -45.71
CA LEU A 117 110.27 -30.63 -44.86
C LEU A 117 109.07 -30.05 -45.64
N VAL A 118 109.32 -29.15 -46.60
CA VAL A 118 108.26 -28.50 -47.39
C VAL A 118 107.73 -29.39 -48.53
N MET A 119 108.47 -30.41 -48.97
CA MET A 119 107.97 -31.39 -49.95
C MET A 119 107.16 -32.50 -49.29
N ASP A 120 107.63 -33.08 -48.18
CA ASP A 120 106.94 -34.22 -47.57
C ASP A 120 105.65 -33.80 -46.85
N THR A 121 105.63 -32.62 -46.21
CA THR A 121 104.38 -32.05 -45.65
C THR A 121 103.35 -31.74 -46.75
N ARG A 122 103.74 -31.66 -48.04
CA ARG A 122 102.81 -31.54 -49.18
C ARG A 122 102.29 -32.88 -49.72
N ARG A 123 102.90 -34.02 -49.37
CA ARG A 123 102.37 -35.35 -49.73
C ARG A 123 101.13 -35.72 -48.90
N GLY A 124 100.91 -35.05 -47.78
CA GLY A 124 99.70 -35.21 -46.95
C GLY A 124 99.72 -36.43 -46.02
N GLU A 125 100.79 -37.22 -46.01
CA GLU A 125 100.88 -38.46 -45.23
C GLU A 125 101.18 -38.23 -43.74
N LYS A 126 101.82 -37.10 -43.38
CA LYS A 126 102.21 -36.73 -42.00
C LYS A 126 102.26 -35.19 -41.85
N GLY A 127 101.83 -34.67 -40.70
CA GLY A 127 101.95 -33.24 -40.34
C GLY A 127 103.38 -32.80 -40.00
N LEU A 128 103.59 -31.48 -39.92
CA LEU A 128 104.90 -30.82 -39.83
C LEU A 128 105.72 -31.25 -38.61
N LEU A 129 105.06 -31.51 -37.48
CA LEU A 129 105.73 -31.99 -36.26
C LEU A 129 106.37 -33.37 -36.46
N MET A 130 105.73 -34.26 -37.22
CA MET A 130 106.22 -35.61 -37.47
C MET A 130 107.34 -35.64 -38.51
N THR A 131 107.25 -34.82 -39.57
CA THR A 131 108.35 -34.69 -40.55
C THR A 131 109.60 -34.07 -39.93
N LEU A 132 109.44 -33.06 -39.06
CA LEU A 132 110.55 -32.46 -38.30
C LEU A 132 111.21 -33.46 -37.34
N LEU A 133 110.42 -34.33 -36.69
CA LEU A 133 110.97 -35.37 -35.81
C LEU A 133 111.72 -36.46 -36.58
N SER A 134 111.25 -36.88 -37.76
CA SER A 134 111.99 -37.79 -38.64
C SER A 134 113.33 -37.20 -39.08
N GLU A 135 113.32 -35.98 -39.63
CA GLU A 135 114.56 -35.29 -40.05
C GLU A 135 115.59 -35.13 -38.92
N LEU A 136 115.14 -34.89 -37.68
CA LEU A 136 116.00 -34.79 -36.49
C LEU A 136 116.45 -36.15 -35.92
N ILE A 137 115.89 -37.27 -36.39
CA ILE A 137 116.40 -38.61 -36.13
C ILE A 137 117.48 -38.94 -37.18
N ASP A 138 117.18 -38.70 -38.46
CA ASP A 138 118.07 -39.04 -39.58
C ASP A 138 119.35 -38.18 -39.61
N HIS A 139 119.27 -36.88 -39.30
CA HIS A 139 120.43 -35.98 -39.32
C HIS A 139 121.47 -36.19 -38.19
N ARG A 140 121.24 -37.10 -37.24
CA ARG A 140 122.15 -37.34 -36.11
C ARG A 140 123.33 -38.29 -36.41
N LEU A 141 123.70 -38.45 -37.68
CA LEU A 141 124.64 -39.46 -38.18
C LEU A 141 125.81 -38.95 -39.05
N GLN A 142 126.04 -37.64 -39.22
CA GLN A 142 127.10 -37.08 -40.13
C GLN A 142 127.85 -35.84 -39.55
N SER A 143 129.11 -35.58 -39.96
CA SER A 143 130.07 -34.60 -39.35
C SER A 143 131.33 -34.30 -40.21
N ARG A 144 131.96 -33.08 -40.17
CA ARG A 144 133.42 -32.74 -40.42
C ARG A 144 133.85 -31.23 -40.52
N ASP A 145 135.18 -30.97 -40.54
CA ASP A 145 135.97 -29.68 -40.48
C ASP A 145 137.08 -29.53 -41.59
N ALA A 146 137.84 -28.39 -41.76
CA ALA A 146 139.23 -28.24 -42.37
C ALA A 146 139.83 -26.80 -42.69
N ASP A 147 141.19 -26.68 -42.91
CA ASP A 147 142.08 -25.50 -43.27
C ASP A 147 143.30 -25.90 -44.23
N THR A 148 144.46 -25.22 -44.58
CA THR A 148 145.25 -23.96 -44.28
C THR A 148 146.46 -23.65 -45.27
N GLN A 149 146.91 -22.38 -45.47
CA GLN A 149 148.27 -21.79 -45.88
C GLN A 149 149.06 -22.26 -47.19
N THR A 150 150.32 -21.90 -47.64
CA THR A 150 151.56 -21.13 -47.18
C THR A 150 152.63 -20.78 -48.32
N SER A 151 153.64 -19.88 -48.09
CA SER A 151 155.10 -19.84 -48.58
C SER A 151 155.57 -19.52 -50.05
N ASP A 152 156.87 -19.26 -50.43
CA ASP A 152 157.95 -18.26 -49.99
C ASP A 152 159.36 -18.28 -50.78
N VAL A 153 160.25 -17.25 -50.60
CA VAL A 153 161.78 -17.28 -50.46
C VAL A 153 162.94 -17.26 -51.58
N SER A 154 164.12 -16.62 -51.26
CA SER A 154 165.60 -16.80 -51.66
C SER A 154 166.22 -16.41 -53.06
N ASP A 155 167.56 -16.52 -53.37
CA ASP A 155 168.88 -16.02 -52.83
C ASP A 155 170.09 -16.45 -53.76
N TYR A 156 171.34 -15.91 -53.58
CA TYR A 156 172.68 -16.61 -53.46
C TYR A 156 173.96 -15.79 -53.83
N THR A 157 175.17 -16.38 -53.67
CA THR A 157 176.53 -15.78 -53.89
C THR A 157 177.36 -16.57 -54.95
N GLY A 158 178.60 -16.23 -55.39
CA GLY A 158 179.63 -15.26 -54.96
C GLY A 158 180.93 -15.37 -55.80
N SER A 159 182.14 -15.23 -55.18
CA SER A 159 183.49 -15.48 -55.77
C SER A 159 184.01 -14.53 -56.89
N ILE A 160 184.30 -13.26 -56.56
CA ILE A 160 184.97 -12.31 -57.48
C ILE A 160 186.19 -11.56 -56.90
N VAL A 161 186.42 -11.68 -55.59
CA VAL A 161 187.29 -10.81 -54.76
C VAL A 161 188.72 -10.62 -55.28
N ARG A 162 189.37 -11.66 -55.82
CA ARG A 162 190.79 -11.59 -56.24
C ARG A 162 191.03 -10.98 -57.64
N LYS A 163 189.97 -10.74 -58.42
CA LYS A 163 190.05 -9.86 -59.60
C LYS A 163 189.68 -8.41 -59.25
N MET A 164 189.02 -8.21 -58.11
CA MET A 164 188.55 -6.89 -57.68
C MET A 164 189.70 -5.99 -57.26
N GLN A 165 190.73 -6.49 -56.57
CA GLN A 165 191.82 -5.66 -56.03
C GLN A 165 192.61 -4.84 -57.08
N VAL A 166 192.76 -5.33 -58.31
CA VAL A 166 193.39 -4.56 -59.41
C VAL A 166 192.41 -3.57 -60.04
N ILE A 167 191.12 -3.88 -60.02
CA ILE A 167 190.05 -2.94 -60.41
C ILE A 167 189.88 -1.85 -59.34
N ASP A 168 190.07 -2.18 -58.05
CA ASP A 168 189.91 -1.26 -56.91
C ASP A 168 190.87 -0.08 -56.98
N GLU A 169 192.13 -0.27 -57.37
CA GLU A 169 193.10 0.83 -57.53
C GLU A 169 192.71 1.79 -58.67
N GLU A 170 192.20 1.27 -59.80
CA GLU A 170 191.62 2.12 -60.86
C GLU A 170 190.27 2.74 -60.44
N TYR A 171 189.49 2.05 -59.61
CA TYR A 171 188.22 2.53 -59.06
C TYR A 171 188.38 3.54 -57.93
N GLU A 172 189.50 3.62 -57.20
CA GLU A 172 189.77 4.68 -56.21
C GLU A 172 189.76 6.07 -56.87
N VAL A 173 190.39 6.19 -58.05
CA VAL A 173 190.42 7.43 -58.84
C VAL A 173 189.02 7.78 -59.39
N LEU A 174 188.19 6.77 -59.67
CA LEU A 174 186.77 6.96 -59.98
C LEU A 174 185.94 7.28 -58.72
N ARG A 175 186.25 6.71 -57.54
CA ARG A 175 185.58 6.98 -56.25
C ARG A 175 185.75 8.43 -55.83
N GLN A 176 186.90 9.06 -56.05
CA GLN A 176 187.07 10.50 -55.74
C GLN A 176 186.23 11.42 -56.63
N LYS A 177 186.07 11.08 -57.93
CA LYS A 177 185.07 11.74 -58.79
C LYS A 177 183.63 11.40 -58.33
N GLY A 178 183.41 10.14 -57.96
CA GLY A 178 182.16 9.61 -57.42
C GLY A 178 181.70 10.28 -56.15
N GLN A 179 182.58 10.66 -55.22
CA GLN A 179 182.22 11.39 -53.99
C GLN A 179 181.65 12.78 -54.28
N ARG A 180 182.13 13.45 -55.34
CA ARG A 180 181.56 14.71 -55.81
C ARG A 180 180.17 14.52 -56.42
N TRP A 181 179.92 13.39 -57.08
CA TRP A 181 178.58 12.99 -57.53
C TRP A 181 177.69 12.56 -56.36
N ALA A 182 178.19 11.80 -55.39
CA ALA A 182 177.44 11.33 -54.22
C ALA A 182 176.86 12.48 -53.38
N SER A 183 177.58 13.60 -53.23
CA SER A 183 177.03 14.79 -52.57
C SER A 183 175.91 15.47 -53.39
N VAL A 184 175.91 15.31 -54.71
CA VAL A 184 174.83 15.76 -55.61
C VAL A 184 173.69 14.75 -55.64
N GLU A 185 173.97 13.45 -55.59
CA GLU A 185 173.00 12.35 -55.53
C GLU A 185 172.22 12.35 -54.22
N VAL A 186 172.89 12.58 -53.07
CA VAL A 186 172.23 12.80 -51.77
C VAL A 186 171.30 14.00 -51.85
N LYS A 187 171.75 15.14 -52.39
CA LYS A 187 170.87 16.32 -52.57
C LYS A 187 169.73 16.08 -53.56
N LEU A 188 169.95 15.31 -54.62
CA LEU A 188 168.90 14.90 -55.54
C LEU A 188 167.93 13.90 -54.90
N ALA A 189 168.38 13.06 -53.97
CA ALA A 189 167.53 12.17 -53.19
C ALA A 189 166.76 12.93 -52.10
N GLU A 190 167.37 13.93 -51.47
CA GLU A 190 166.72 14.88 -50.56
C GLU A 190 165.64 15.67 -51.31
N TYR A 191 165.94 16.30 -52.44
CA TYR A 191 164.93 17.00 -53.25
C TYR A 191 163.84 16.05 -53.80
N ARG A 192 164.18 14.81 -54.20
CA ARG A 192 163.15 13.81 -54.57
C ARG A 192 162.26 13.48 -53.40
N LYS A 193 162.84 13.23 -52.23
CA LYS A 193 162.11 12.93 -50.99
C LYS A 193 161.25 14.12 -50.55
N GLU A 194 161.75 15.35 -50.62
CA GLU A 194 160.95 16.56 -50.34
C GLU A 194 159.79 16.72 -51.33
N MET A 195 160.02 16.49 -52.63
CA MET A 195 158.96 16.49 -53.64
C MET A 195 157.96 15.35 -53.45
N GLU A 196 158.40 14.17 -53.03
CA GLU A 196 157.55 13.01 -52.70
C GLU A 196 156.76 13.24 -51.40
N GLU A 197 157.35 13.85 -50.38
CA GLU A 197 156.68 14.23 -49.13
C GLU A 197 155.68 15.36 -49.35
N GLN A 198 156.00 16.35 -50.20
CA GLN A 198 155.08 17.39 -50.65
C GLN A 198 153.93 16.79 -51.47
N ALA A 199 154.21 15.91 -52.44
CA ALA A 199 153.17 15.23 -53.22
C ALA A 199 152.28 14.32 -52.35
N GLN A 200 152.85 13.65 -51.35
CA GLN A 200 152.09 12.89 -50.37
C GLN A 200 151.26 13.78 -49.44
N ALA A 201 151.78 14.93 -48.98
CA ALA A 201 151.05 15.88 -48.15
C ALA A 201 149.89 16.52 -48.93
N GLU A 202 150.12 16.91 -50.19
CA GLU A 202 149.05 17.34 -51.11
C GLU A 202 148.02 16.24 -51.32
N LEU A 203 148.44 14.99 -51.57
CA LEU A 203 147.52 13.87 -51.78
C LEU A 203 146.68 13.58 -50.53
N ARG A 204 147.28 13.62 -49.33
CA ARG A 204 146.58 13.48 -48.05
C ARG A 204 145.58 14.61 -47.85
N SER A 205 145.99 15.87 -48.02
CA SER A 205 145.10 17.04 -47.88
C SER A 205 143.95 17.03 -48.90
N LYS A 206 144.22 16.64 -50.16
CA LYS A 206 143.19 16.47 -51.20
C LYS A 206 142.24 15.31 -50.86
N MET A 207 142.74 14.22 -50.29
CA MET A 207 141.94 13.08 -49.84
C MET A 207 141.09 13.43 -48.61
N GLU A 208 141.64 14.14 -47.62
CA GLU A 208 140.93 14.65 -46.45
C GLU A 208 139.81 15.61 -46.86
N HIS A 209 140.10 16.56 -47.76
CA HIS A 209 139.10 17.48 -48.29
C HIS A 209 137.98 16.74 -49.05
N PHE A 210 138.33 15.74 -49.88
CA PHE A 210 137.35 14.92 -50.58
C PHE A 210 136.49 14.10 -49.59
N GLN A 211 137.11 13.46 -48.59
CA GLN A 211 136.40 12.73 -47.53
C GLN A 211 135.47 13.65 -46.75
N GLU A 212 135.89 14.87 -46.38
CA GLU A 212 135.02 15.84 -45.72
C GLU A 212 133.84 16.25 -46.61
N VAL A 213 134.07 16.50 -47.90
CA VAL A 213 133.02 16.94 -48.84
C VAL A 213 132.01 15.81 -49.08
N GLU A 214 132.46 14.57 -49.30
CA GLU A 214 131.59 13.39 -49.41
C GLU A 214 130.84 13.15 -48.10
N MET A 215 131.51 13.18 -46.95
CA MET A 215 130.86 13.03 -45.64
C MET A 215 129.87 14.16 -45.35
N ARG A 216 130.13 15.39 -45.83
CA ARG A 216 129.17 16.51 -45.77
C ARG A 216 127.98 16.27 -46.71
N ARG A 217 128.19 15.80 -47.95
CA ARG A 217 127.12 15.50 -48.90
C ARG A 217 126.22 14.37 -48.39
N VAL A 218 126.79 13.23 -47.99
CA VAL A 218 126.04 12.10 -47.41
C VAL A 218 125.29 12.53 -46.15
N ARG A 219 125.88 13.34 -45.26
CA ARG A 219 125.18 13.89 -44.09
C ARG A 219 124.01 14.82 -44.44
N VAL A 220 124.01 15.47 -45.60
CA VAL A 220 122.88 16.27 -46.09
C VAL A 220 121.84 15.36 -46.74
N GLU A 221 122.24 14.47 -47.65
CA GLU A 221 121.36 13.50 -48.30
C GLU A 221 120.57 12.64 -47.29
N GLU A 222 121.23 12.10 -46.27
CA GLU A 222 120.55 11.31 -45.23
C GLU A 222 119.61 12.15 -44.36
N ARG A 223 119.95 13.42 -44.07
CA ARG A 223 119.03 14.33 -43.38
C ARG A 223 117.81 14.65 -44.22
N GLU A 224 117.98 14.85 -45.53
CA GLU A 224 116.89 15.09 -46.47
C GLU A 224 115.99 13.86 -46.61
N LYS A 225 116.56 12.65 -46.73
CA LYS A 225 115.82 11.38 -46.71
C LYS A 225 115.01 11.24 -45.42
N CYS A 226 115.63 11.36 -44.24
CA CYS A 226 114.91 11.28 -42.97
C CYS A 226 113.84 12.36 -42.81
N GLN A 227 114.05 13.58 -43.33
CA GLN A 227 113.02 14.63 -43.34
C GLN A 227 111.86 14.27 -44.28
N GLN A 228 112.13 13.73 -45.46
CA GLN A 228 111.12 13.27 -46.41
C GLN A 228 110.30 12.11 -45.82
N GLU A 229 110.96 11.12 -45.20
CA GLU A 229 110.31 10.01 -44.49
C GLU A 229 109.41 10.50 -43.34
N VAL A 230 109.90 11.42 -42.50
CA VAL A 230 109.11 12.01 -41.41
C VAL A 230 107.92 12.81 -41.96
N LEU A 231 108.09 13.56 -43.06
CA LEU A 231 106.98 14.26 -43.72
C LEU A 231 105.97 13.29 -44.35
N GLU A 232 106.42 12.18 -44.94
CA GLU A 232 105.53 11.14 -45.43
C GLU A 232 104.76 10.44 -44.31
N VAL A 233 105.42 10.09 -43.20
CA VAL A 233 104.78 9.50 -42.03
C VAL A 233 103.75 10.46 -41.45
N ARG A 234 104.05 11.77 -41.35
CA ARG A 234 103.09 12.81 -40.94
C ARG A 234 101.88 12.87 -41.89
N ARG A 235 102.09 13.00 -43.21
CA ARG A 235 100.99 13.00 -44.20
C ARG A 235 100.14 11.73 -44.16
N LYS A 236 100.75 10.57 -43.95
CA LYS A 236 100.06 9.28 -43.78
C LYS A 236 99.25 9.26 -42.48
N LEU A 237 99.78 9.80 -41.40
CA LEU A 237 99.13 9.92 -40.09
C LEU A 237 97.94 10.91 -40.14
N GLU A 238 98.14 12.08 -40.73
CA GLU A 238 97.14 13.13 -40.95
C GLU A 238 95.94 12.57 -41.74
N ARG A 239 96.16 11.99 -42.92
CA ARG A 239 95.11 11.33 -43.72
C ARG A 239 94.40 10.22 -42.96
N ASN A 240 95.13 9.45 -42.15
CA ASN A 240 94.55 8.40 -41.32
C ASN A 240 93.69 8.95 -40.16
N TYR A 241 93.95 10.16 -39.67
CA TYR A 241 93.09 10.85 -38.72
C TYR A 241 91.89 11.51 -39.42
N GLU A 242 92.09 12.13 -40.57
CA GLU A 242 91.03 12.70 -41.41
C GLU A 242 89.98 11.64 -41.77
N MET A 243 90.39 10.52 -42.38
CA MET A 243 89.48 9.42 -42.74
C MET A 243 88.76 8.82 -41.51
N LYS A 244 89.42 8.75 -40.34
CA LYS A 244 88.79 8.27 -39.11
C LYS A 244 87.77 9.28 -38.56
N SER A 245 88.10 10.58 -38.61
CA SER A 245 87.21 11.67 -38.21
C SER A 245 85.97 11.69 -39.11
N GLU A 246 86.14 11.65 -40.43
CA GLU A 246 85.04 11.58 -41.39
C GLU A 246 84.18 10.32 -41.20
N ALA A 247 84.79 9.16 -40.98
CA ALA A 247 84.04 7.92 -40.70
C ALA A 247 83.22 8.01 -39.40
N LEU A 248 83.73 8.66 -38.35
CA LEU A 248 83.00 8.89 -37.10
C LEU A 248 81.88 9.94 -37.30
N MET A 249 82.18 11.08 -37.90
CA MET A 249 81.20 12.13 -38.20
C MET A 249 80.07 11.60 -39.10
N ASN A 250 80.39 10.77 -40.09
CA ASN A 250 79.38 10.14 -40.95
C ASN A 250 78.60 9.05 -40.21
N ARG A 251 79.21 8.29 -39.30
CA ARG A 251 78.49 7.35 -38.41
C ARG A 251 77.53 8.07 -37.47
N GLU A 252 77.94 9.21 -36.93
CA GLU A 252 77.15 10.07 -36.05
C GLU A 252 75.97 10.71 -36.79
N LYS A 253 76.21 11.38 -37.93
CA LYS A 253 75.14 11.90 -38.81
C LYS A 253 74.11 10.82 -39.16
N ASN A 254 74.57 9.64 -39.59
CA ASN A 254 73.69 8.51 -39.88
C ASN A 254 72.91 7.99 -38.65
N ALA A 255 73.43 8.16 -37.43
CA ALA A 255 72.71 7.82 -36.20
C ALA A 255 71.66 8.89 -35.84
N ILE A 256 72.02 10.16 -35.93
CA ILE A 256 71.11 11.31 -35.72
C ILE A 256 69.97 11.26 -36.72
N GLU A 257 70.24 11.04 -38.02
CA GLU A 257 69.20 10.90 -39.04
C GLU A 257 68.22 9.75 -38.77
N ARG A 258 68.71 8.59 -38.32
CA ARG A 258 67.83 7.46 -37.96
C ARG A 258 66.96 7.81 -36.77
N LEU A 259 67.53 8.44 -35.74
CA LEU A 259 66.80 8.86 -34.54
C LEU A 259 65.74 9.92 -34.87
N GLN A 260 66.07 10.93 -35.68
CA GLN A 260 65.12 11.94 -36.17
C GLN A 260 64.01 11.33 -37.03
N LYS A 261 64.36 10.40 -37.94
CA LYS A 261 63.36 9.68 -38.77
C LYS A 261 62.43 8.82 -37.91
N GLN A 262 62.95 8.18 -36.87
CA GLN A 262 62.14 7.41 -35.91
C GLN A 262 61.23 8.33 -35.07
N GLN A 263 61.75 9.41 -34.50
CA GLN A 263 60.96 10.41 -33.79
C GLN A 263 59.82 10.97 -34.66
N GLN A 264 60.09 11.28 -35.94
CA GLN A 264 59.04 11.73 -36.87
C GLN A 264 57.99 10.67 -37.21
N MET A 265 58.29 9.37 -37.07
CA MET A 265 57.27 8.31 -37.18
C MET A 265 56.47 8.20 -35.88
N GLU A 266 57.14 8.17 -34.74
CA GLU A 266 56.50 8.12 -33.41
C GLU A 266 55.56 9.32 -33.16
N GLU A 267 55.97 10.54 -33.55
CA GLU A 267 55.12 11.74 -33.49
C GLU A 267 53.87 11.63 -34.37
N ARG A 268 53.99 11.04 -35.57
CA ARG A 268 52.86 10.83 -36.48
C ARG A 268 51.92 9.76 -35.96
N GLU A 269 52.46 8.64 -35.48
CA GLU A 269 51.67 7.56 -34.89
C GLU A 269 50.91 8.05 -33.65
N LEU A 270 51.55 8.83 -32.76
CA LEU A 270 50.90 9.44 -31.61
C LEU A 270 49.84 10.48 -32.02
N TYR A 271 50.08 11.25 -33.07
CA TYR A 271 49.09 12.19 -33.62
C TYR A 271 47.88 11.44 -34.20
N ASP A 272 48.09 10.41 -35.01
CA ASP A 272 47.01 9.63 -35.62
C ASP A 272 46.21 8.83 -34.59
N GLN A 273 46.88 8.28 -33.56
CA GLN A 273 46.22 7.67 -32.39
C GLN A 273 45.36 8.70 -31.65
N ARG A 274 45.89 9.91 -31.38
CA ARG A 274 45.13 11.00 -30.74
C ARG A 274 43.93 11.42 -31.58
N GLN A 275 44.07 11.53 -32.90
CA GLN A 275 42.97 11.88 -33.81
C GLN A 275 41.92 10.76 -33.89
N ALA A 276 42.33 9.48 -33.85
CA ALA A 276 41.40 8.36 -33.78
C ALA A 276 40.60 8.36 -32.46
N LEU A 277 41.26 8.63 -31.33
CA LEU A 277 40.61 8.76 -30.02
C LEU A 277 39.63 9.95 -29.97
N LEU A 278 39.99 11.11 -30.52
CA LEU A 278 39.09 12.26 -30.60
C LEU A 278 37.82 11.94 -31.39
N ARG A 279 37.94 11.32 -32.58
CA ARG A 279 36.79 10.86 -33.38
C ARG A 279 35.92 9.82 -32.66
N GLN A 280 36.53 8.96 -31.84
CA GLN A 280 35.77 8.02 -30.99
C GLN A 280 35.00 8.74 -29.88
N ILE A 281 35.62 9.73 -29.22
CA ILE A 281 34.97 10.56 -28.20
C ILE A 281 33.81 11.35 -28.79
N GLU A 282 33.99 11.98 -29.96
CA GLU A 282 32.93 12.67 -30.71
C GLU A 282 31.79 11.74 -31.11
N SER A 283 32.11 10.53 -31.61
CA SER A 283 31.12 9.51 -31.97
C SER A 283 30.29 9.06 -30.76
N VAL A 284 30.94 8.83 -29.61
CA VAL A 284 30.25 8.52 -28.34
C VAL A 284 29.40 9.70 -27.89
N HIS A 285 29.91 10.94 -27.93
CA HIS A 285 29.17 12.13 -27.51
C HIS A 285 27.91 12.38 -28.37
N ASN A 286 28.00 12.16 -29.68
CA ASN A 286 26.87 12.24 -30.61
C ASN A 286 25.83 11.15 -30.33
N ARG A 287 26.25 9.91 -30.05
CA ARG A 287 25.36 8.81 -29.65
C ARG A 287 24.68 9.09 -28.31
N ASP A 288 25.41 9.66 -27.36
CA ASP A 288 24.91 10.11 -26.06
C ASP A 288 23.83 11.19 -26.22
N ALA A 289 24.05 12.18 -27.10
CA ALA A 289 23.08 13.22 -27.41
C ALA A 289 21.81 12.64 -28.07
N GLU A 290 21.97 11.71 -29.01
CA GLU A 290 20.84 11.00 -29.63
C GLU A 290 20.03 10.20 -28.59
N LEU A 291 20.71 9.48 -27.69
CA LEU A 291 20.05 8.72 -26.62
C LEU A 291 19.30 9.62 -25.65
N ARG A 292 19.85 10.79 -25.28
CA ARG A 292 19.14 11.79 -24.45
C ARG A 292 17.86 12.29 -25.14
N LEU A 293 17.94 12.66 -26.42
CA LEU A 293 16.77 13.11 -27.19
C LEU A 293 15.70 12.00 -27.31
N ARG A 294 16.12 10.74 -27.51
CA ARG A 294 15.22 9.57 -27.52
C ARG A 294 14.56 9.33 -26.15
N MET A 295 15.31 9.47 -25.05
CA MET A 295 14.79 9.36 -23.68
C MET A 295 13.77 10.46 -23.38
N GLU A 296 14.08 11.72 -23.69
CA GLU A 296 13.16 12.83 -23.52
C GLU A 296 11.86 12.64 -24.31
N ALA A 297 11.94 12.18 -25.56
CA ALA A 297 10.78 11.88 -26.39
C ALA A 297 9.94 10.74 -25.81
N PHE A 298 10.59 9.71 -25.27
CA PHE A 298 9.92 8.60 -24.58
C PHE A 298 9.22 9.08 -23.30
N GLU A 299 9.89 9.87 -22.45
CA GLU A 299 9.26 10.46 -21.25
C GLU A 299 8.05 11.34 -21.59
N LYS A 300 8.15 12.17 -22.63
CA LYS A 300 7.04 13.02 -23.11
C LYS A 300 5.86 12.14 -23.58
N SER A 301 6.14 11.00 -24.22
CA SER A 301 5.13 10.00 -24.60
C SER A 301 4.48 9.32 -23.39
N CYS A 302 5.28 8.91 -22.39
CA CYS A 302 4.78 8.33 -21.14
C CYS A 302 3.87 9.30 -20.38
N LYS A 303 4.29 10.57 -20.22
CA LYS A 303 3.49 11.63 -19.57
C LYS A 303 2.15 11.83 -20.28
N LEU A 304 2.15 11.93 -21.62
CA LEU A 304 0.92 12.00 -22.42
C LEU A 304 0.04 10.73 -22.34
N HIS A 305 0.62 9.56 -22.09
CA HIS A 305 -0.15 8.33 -21.89
C HIS A 305 -0.76 8.27 -20.48
N GLU A 306 -0.01 8.63 -19.45
CA GLU A 306 -0.51 8.77 -18.07
C GLU A 306 -1.65 9.79 -17.99
N GLU A 307 -1.53 10.95 -18.63
CA GLU A 307 -2.59 11.96 -18.69
C GLU A 307 -3.87 11.43 -19.34
N LYS A 308 -3.74 10.68 -20.46
CA LYS A 308 -4.88 10.00 -21.09
C LYS A 308 -5.51 8.97 -20.17
N MET A 309 -4.70 8.12 -19.52
CA MET A 309 -5.20 7.12 -18.57
C MET A 309 -5.94 7.76 -17.40
N ARG A 310 -5.36 8.79 -16.76
CA ARG A 310 -6.01 9.58 -15.70
C ARG A 310 -7.33 10.19 -16.16
N SER A 311 -7.39 10.79 -17.37
CA SER A 311 -8.66 11.32 -17.90
C SER A 311 -9.71 10.23 -18.15
N SER A 312 -9.28 9.02 -18.54
CA SER A 312 -10.19 7.88 -18.73
C SER A 312 -10.70 7.33 -17.40
N GLU A 313 -9.84 7.26 -16.38
CA GLU A 313 -10.23 6.90 -15.00
C GLU A 313 -11.22 7.91 -14.42
N GLU A 314 -11.00 9.21 -14.62
CA GLU A 314 -11.96 10.23 -14.19
C GLU A 314 -13.33 10.09 -14.86
N LEU A 315 -13.37 9.77 -16.15
CA LEU A 315 -14.61 9.52 -16.88
C LEU A 315 -15.32 8.24 -16.41
N LEU A 316 -14.55 7.20 -16.07
CA LEU A 316 -15.09 5.97 -15.47
C LEU A 316 -15.64 6.24 -14.06
N ARG A 317 -14.89 6.93 -13.19
CA ARG A 317 -15.34 7.31 -11.83
C ARG A 317 -16.61 8.19 -11.86
N LYS A 318 -16.75 9.08 -12.85
CA LYS A 318 -17.97 9.88 -13.07
C LYS A 318 -19.16 8.97 -13.43
N ARG A 319 -18.98 8.03 -14.37
CA ARG A 319 -20.00 7.04 -14.74
C ARG A 319 -20.37 6.09 -13.60
N GLU A 320 -19.40 5.62 -12.81
CA GLU A 320 -19.66 4.81 -11.62
C GLU A 320 -20.51 5.57 -10.59
N LEU A 321 -20.22 6.86 -10.37
CA LEU A 321 -21.01 7.71 -9.48
C LEU A 321 -22.43 7.97 -10.02
N GLU A 322 -22.59 8.09 -11.34
CA GLU A 322 -23.91 8.21 -11.99
C GLU A 322 -24.71 6.91 -11.87
N VAL A 323 -24.09 5.74 -12.06
CA VAL A 323 -24.73 4.43 -11.88
C VAL A 323 -25.15 4.22 -10.42
N ARG A 324 -24.28 4.49 -9.44
CA ARG A 324 -24.62 4.37 -8.01
C ARG A 324 -25.78 5.26 -7.61
N LYS A 325 -25.84 6.51 -8.10
CA LYS A 325 -26.99 7.40 -7.90
C LYS A 325 -28.27 6.84 -8.52
N MET A 326 -28.19 6.23 -9.71
CA MET A 326 -29.34 5.58 -10.32
C MET A 326 -29.81 4.38 -9.49
N GLU A 327 -28.90 3.52 -9.04
CA GLU A 327 -29.16 2.40 -8.12
C GLU A 327 -29.85 2.89 -6.84
N GLU A 328 -29.28 3.89 -6.14
CA GLU A 328 -29.89 4.56 -4.98
C GLU A 328 -31.33 5.06 -5.28
N THR A 329 -31.58 5.67 -6.45
CA THR A 329 -32.95 6.08 -6.80
C THR A 329 -33.91 4.93 -7.12
N TYR A 330 -33.41 3.79 -7.61
CA TYR A 330 -34.23 2.60 -7.83
C TYR A 330 -34.54 1.91 -6.50
N ASP A 331 -33.57 1.78 -5.60
CA ASP A 331 -33.79 1.27 -4.24
C ASP A 331 -34.78 2.14 -3.47
N LEU A 332 -34.70 3.46 -3.58
CA LEU A 332 -35.68 4.36 -2.96
C LEU A 332 -37.10 4.19 -3.54
N LYS A 333 -37.24 4.01 -4.85
CA LYS A 333 -38.54 3.72 -5.51
C LYS A 333 -39.10 2.38 -5.05
N LEU A 334 -38.30 1.32 -5.13
CA LEU A 334 -38.66 -0.04 -4.73
C LEU A 334 -39.07 -0.10 -3.25
N ASN A 335 -38.30 0.55 -2.36
CA ASN A 335 -38.67 0.67 -0.95
C ASN A 335 -39.98 1.47 -0.75
N SER A 336 -40.28 2.46 -1.59
CA SER A 336 -41.56 3.18 -1.54
C SER A 336 -42.74 2.33 -2.00
N GLU A 337 -42.55 1.47 -3.00
CA GLU A 337 -43.57 0.56 -3.53
C GLU A 337 -43.84 -0.60 -2.57
N ILE A 338 -42.79 -1.19 -2.00
CA ILE A 338 -42.89 -2.18 -0.91
C ILE A 338 -43.67 -1.58 0.28
N ARG A 339 -43.41 -0.32 0.66
CA ARG A 339 -44.15 0.36 1.74
C ARG A 339 -45.61 0.63 1.41
N LYS A 340 -45.94 0.96 0.15
CA LYS A 340 -47.33 1.11 -0.33
C LYS A 340 -48.07 -0.22 -0.21
N HIS A 341 -47.54 -1.30 -0.78
CA HIS A 341 -48.17 -2.63 -0.70
C HIS A 341 -48.27 -3.15 0.74
N GLN A 342 -47.30 -2.84 1.61
CA GLN A 342 -47.41 -3.12 3.05
C GLN A 342 -48.48 -2.31 3.77
N LEU A 343 -48.81 -1.10 3.29
CA LEU A 343 -49.90 -0.28 3.83
C LEU A 343 -51.25 -0.76 3.30
N GLU A 344 -51.38 -0.93 1.98
CA GLU A 344 -52.57 -1.49 1.31
C GLU A 344 -53.00 -2.82 1.93
N LEU A 345 -52.06 -3.74 2.14
CA LEU A 345 -52.32 -5.02 2.78
C LEU A 345 -52.79 -4.88 4.24
N LYS A 346 -52.25 -3.91 4.99
CA LYS A 346 -52.70 -3.61 6.37
C LYS A 346 -54.09 -2.98 6.39
N GLU A 347 -54.40 -2.08 5.46
CA GLU A 347 -55.73 -1.50 5.30
C GLU A 347 -56.76 -2.57 4.95
N ASP A 348 -56.44 -3.48 4.01
CA ASP A 348 -57.33 -4.58 3.64
C ASP A 348 -57.51 -5.61 4.76
N TYR A 349 -56.48 -5.91 5.55
CA TYR A 349 -56.66 -6.68 6.79
C TYR A 349 -57.53 -5.92 7.80
N GLY A 350 -57.32 -4.61 7.97
CA GLY A 350 -58.15 -3.73 8.80
C GLY A 350 -59.63 -3.83 8.41
N ARG A 351 -59.96 -3.46 7.17
CA ARG A 351 -61.30 -3.55 6.56
C ARG A 351 -61.94 -4.92 6.76
N ARG A 352 -61.18 -6.01 6.56
CA ARG A 352 -61.68 -7.38 6.79
C ARG A 352 -61.99 -7.64 8.27
N THR A 353 -61.13 -7.24 9.20
CA THR A 353 -61.40 -7.40 10.65
C THR A 353 -62.53 -6.50 11.15
N GLU A 354 -62.72 -5.32 10.55
CA GLU A 354 -63.83 -4.43 10.85
C GLU A 354 -65.16 -4.99 10.34
N ALA A 355 -65.20 -5.46 9.07
CA ALA A 355 -66.37 -6.12 8.52
C ALA A 355 -66.73 -7.43 9.25
N LEU A 356 -65.73 -8.19 9.72
CA LEU A 356 -65.96 -9.35 10.59
C LEU A 356 -66.59 -8.92 11.92
N ARG A 357 -66.03 -7.90 12.60
CA ARG A 357 -66.55 -7.36 13.86
C ARG A 357 -67.98 -6.81 13.70
N GLU A 358 -68.29 -6.13 12.60
CA GLU A 358 -69.65 -5.70 12.30
C GLU A 358 -70.61 -6.89 12.15
N ASN A 359 -70.18 -7.97 11.49
CA ASN A 359 -71.01 -9.16 11.32
C ASN A 359 -71.14 -9.97 12.62
N GLU A 360 -70.11 -10.00 13.48
CA GLU A 360 -70.20 -10.54 14.85
C GLU A 360 -71.19 -9.73 15.70
N ASN A 361 -71.16 -8.40 15.61
CA ASN A 361 -72.13 -7.52 16.27
C ASN A 361 -73.56 -7.76 15.74
N ARG A 362 -73.76 -7.80 14.43
CA ARG A 362 -75.07 -8.15 13.82
C ARG A 362 -75.57 -9.51 14.29
N ASN A 363 -74.71 -10.54 14.31
CA ASN A 363 -75.06 -11.88 14.78
C ASN A 363 -75.42 -11.90 16.28
N THR A 364 -74.75 -11.10 17.13
CA THR A 364 -75.10 -11.00 18.56
C THR A 364 -76.39 -10.21 18.79
N GLU A 365 -76.67 -9.16 18.00
CA GLU A 365 -77.95 -8.45 18.00
C GLU A 365 -79.11 -9.34 17.52
N GLU A 366 -78.91 -10.11 16.45
CA GLU A 366 -79.89 -11.05 15.91
C GLU A 366 -80.14 -12.24 16.84
N THR A 367 -79.11 -12.85 17.42
CA THR A 367 -79.31 -13.92 18.41
C THR A 367 -79.99 -13.41 19.67
N ALA A 368 -79.63 -12.21 20.17
CA ALA A 368 -80.35 -11.58 21.27
C ALA A 368 -81.80 -11.20 20.89
N ARG A 369 -82.10 -10.94 19.61
CA ARG A 369 -83.47 -10.71 19.11
C ARG A 369 -84.25 -12.02 19.07
N ILE A 370 -83.66 -13.09 18.52
CA ILE A 370 -84.26 -14.43 18.47
C ILE A 370 -84.54 -14.95 19.89
N GLN A 371 -83.65 -14.72 20.86
CA GLN A 371 -83.90 -15.04 22.27
C GLN A 371 -85.09 -14.28 22.86
N ARG A 372 -85.26 -12.99 22.53
CA ARG A 372 -86.44 -12.20 22.95
C ARG A 372 -87.73 -12.68 22.29
N GLU A 373 -87.69 -13.00 21.00
CA GLU A 373 -88.84 -13.55 20.28
C GLU A 373 -89.22 -14.95 20.80
N ALA A 374 -88.24 -15.81 21.08
CA ALA A 374 -88.44 -17.11 21.72
C ALA A 374 -89.07 -16.97 23.11
N ALA A 375 -88.55 -16.11 23.98
CA ALA A 375 -89.12 -15.88 25.31
C ALA A 375 -90.58 -15.37 25.27
N VAL A 376 -90.97 -14.60 24.24
CA VAL A 376 -92.36 -14.20 24.00
C VAL A 376 -93.23 -15.37 23.49
N VAL A 377 -92.66 -16.27 22.67
CA VAL A 377 -93.35 -17.50 22.25
C VAL A 377 -93.53 -18.44 23.43
N ASP A 378 -92.53 -18.61 24.29
CA ASP A 378 -92.60 -19.45 25.49
C ASP A 378 -93.59 -18.88 26.53
N ALA A 379 -93.60 -17.57 26.76
CA ALA A 379 -94.61 -16.92 27.62
C ALA A 379 -96.04 -17.14 27.09
N ARG A 380 -96.26 -17.01 25.78
CA ARG A 380 -97.55 -17.32 25.14
C ARG A 380 -97.89 -18.81 25.19
N ARG A 381 -96.89 -19.69 25.14
CA ARG A 381 -97.04 -21.14 25.29
C ARG A 381 -97.50 -21.49 26.70
N GLU A 382 -96.91 -20.88 27.73
CA GLU A 382 -97.37 -20.99 29.11
C GLU A 382 -98.78 -20.43 29.30
N GLU A 383 -99.08 -19.24 28.75
CA GLU A 383 -100.44 -18.67 28.79
C GLU A 383 -101.47 -19.60 28.14
N TYR A 384 -101.14 -20.19 27.00
CA TYR A 384 -101.98 -21.19 26.33
C TYR A 384 -102.15 -22.46 27.19
N GLU A 385 -101.09 -22.99 27.80
CA GLU A 385 -101.17 -24.15 28.70
C GLU A 385 -102.02 -23.87 29.97
N ARG A 386 -101.96 -22.65 30.51
CA ARG A 386 -102.83 -22.19 31.60
C ARG A 386 -104.29 -22.14 31.13
N VAL A 387 -104.57 -21.51 29.98
CA VAL A 387 -105.93 -21.41 29.42
C VAL A 387 -106.50 -22.79 29.06
N VAL A 388 -105.69 -23.71 28.53
CA VAL A 388 -106.11 -25.10 28.29
C VAL A 388 -106.42 -25.83 29.60
N SER A 389 -105.65 -25.59 30.66
CA SER A 389 -105.90 -26.16 31.99
C SER A 389 -107.16 -25.60 32.66
N GLU A 390 -107.45 -24.32 32.47
CA GLU A 390 -108.70 -23.69 32.92
C GLU A 390 -109.90 -24.16 32.09
N LEU A 391 -109.75 -24.29 30.77
CA LEU A 391 -110.77 -24.83 29.88
C LEU A 391 -111.09 -26.30 30.25
N ALA A 392 -110.09 -27.12 30.57
CA ALA A 392 -110.29 -28.48 31.05
C ALA A 392 -111.13 -28.51 32.34
N ARG A 393 -110.79 -27.66 33.34
CA ARG A 393 -111.59 -27.50 34.57
C ARG A 393 -113.03 -27.04 34.28
N LYS A 394 -113.22 -26.08 33.37
CA LYS A 394 -114.57 -25.62 32.99
C LYS A 394 -115.35 -26.66 32.19
N GLN A 395 -114.68 -27.54 31.45
CA GLN A 395 -115.30 -28.70 30.84
C GLN A 395 -115.73 -29.71 31.91
N GLU A 396 -114.89 -29.98 32.92
CA GLU A 396 -115.26 -30.85 34.05
C GLU A 396 -116.44 -30.30 34.86
N GLU A 397 -116.45 -29.00 35.20
CA GLU A 397 -117.59 -28.32 35.83
C GLU A 397 -118.87 -28.43 34.99
N LEU A 398 -118.76 -28.24 33.67
CA LEU A 398 -119.90 -28.36 32.74
C LEU A 398 -120.41 -29.80 32.63
N GLU A 399 -119.53 -30.81 32.64
CA GLU A 399 -119.94 -32.22 32.69
C GLU A 399 -120.55 -32.61 34.05
N VAL A 400 -120.17 -31.98 35.15
CA VAL A 400 -120.89 -32.12 36.44
C VAL A 400 -122.27 -31.49 36.34
N ALA A 401 -122.37 -30.23 35.90
CA ALA A 401 -123.66 -29.55 35.74
C ALA A 401 -124.61 -30.28 34.77
N ARG A 402 -124.09 -30.93 33.71
CA ARG A 402 -124.87 -31.80 32.81
C ARG A 402 -125.44 -33.04 33.52
N ARG A 403 -124.69 -33.66 34.42
CA ARG A 403 -125.18 -34.77 35.25
C ARG A 403 -126.26 -34.30 36.22
N ASP A 404 -126.05 -33.15 36.86
CA ASP A 404 -127.02 -32.54 37.78
C ASP A 404 -128.33 -32.18 37.07
N VAL A 405 -128.27 -31.60 35.85
CA VAL A 405 -129.45 -31.35 35.02
C VAL A 405 -130.16 -32.66 34.66
N CYS A 406 -129.45 -33.71 34.27
CA CYS A 406 -130.06 -35.02 33.99
C CYS A 406 -130.79 -35.60 35.22
N VAL A 407 -130.21 -35.44 36.43
CA VAL A 407 -130.87 -35.83 37.69
C VAL A 407 -132.11 -34.97 37.97
N LEU A 408 -132.05 -33.65 37.73
CA LEU A 408 -133.20 -32.74 37.88
C LEU A 408 -134.30 -32.99 36.84
N GLU A 409 -133.97 -33.45 35.64
CA GLU A 409 -134.92 -33.88 34.61
C GLU A 409 -135.62 -35.18 35.02
N GLN A 410 -134.88 -36.16 35.55
CA GLN A 410 -135.46 -37.39 36.12
C GLN A 410 -136.38 -37.09 37.31
N GLN A 411 -135.99 -36.16 38.20
CA GLN A 411 -136.85 -35.71 39.29
C GLN A 411 -138.11 -34.99 38.77
N ASN A 412 -137.99 -34.16 37.73
CA ASN A 412 -139.15 -33.53 37.08
C ASN A 412 -140.09 -34.55 36.42
N ALA A 413 -139.56 -35.61 35.79
CA ALA A 413 -140.37 -36.69 35.23
C ALA A 413 -141.16 -37.40 36.33
N ALA A 414 -140.50 -37.81 37.42
CA ALA A 414 -141.15 -38.44 38.57
C ALA A 414 -142.14 -37.52 39.32
N LEU A 415 -142.01 -36.20 39.20
CA LEU A 415 -143.01 -35.23 39.69
C LEU A 415 -144.19 -35.08 38.73
N LYS A 416 -143.98 -35.17 37.41
CA LYS A 416 -145.07 -35.17 36.41
C LYS A 416 -145.92 -36.44 36.49
N GLU A 417 -145.32 -37.62 36.63
CA GLU A 417 -146.06 -38.88 36.84
C GLU A 417 -146.97 -38.81 38.08
N LYS A 418 -146.48 -38.20 39.17
CA LYS A 418 -147.27 -37.95 40.39
C LYS A 418 -148.40 -36.92 40.20
N LEU A 419 -148.27 -36.01 39.23
CA LEU A 419 -149.29 -35.01 38.90
C LEU A 419 -150.38 -35.62 37.99
N GLU A 420 -150.00 -36.45 37.02
CA GLU A 420 -150.93 -37.15 36.13
C GLU A 420 -151.77 -38.20 36.89
N ALA A 421 -151.22 -38.81 37.93
CA ALA A 421 -151.93 -39.69 38.86
C ALA A 421 -153.02 -39.01 39.72
N ALA A 422 -153.18 -37.68 39.65
CA ALA A 422 -154.11 -36.89 40.48
C ALA A 422 -155.23 -36.22 39.64
N SER A 423 -155.76 -36.91 38.63
CA SER A 423 -156.52 -36.30 37.51
C SER A 423 -158.04 -36.54 37.48
N ASP A 424 -158.69 -36.81 38.62
CA ASP A 424 -160.16 -36.93 38.76
C ASP A 424 -160.97 -35.63 38.48
N TYR A 425 -160.32 -34.58 37.96
CA TYR A 425 -160.94 -33.30 37.62
C TYR A 425 -161.88 -33.39 36.39
N ALA A 426 -161.78 -34.44 35.57
CA ALA A 426 -162.56 -34.60 34.35
C ALA A 426 -164.01 -35.06 34.59
N THR A 427 -164.27 -35.88 35.62
CA THR A 427 -165.60 -36.42 35.93
C THR A 427 -166.51 -35.37 36.57
N ILE A 428 -166.03 -34.73 37.64
CA ILE A 428 -166.75 -33.67 38.40
C ILE A 428 -167.20 -32.50 37.50
N ARG A 429 -166.53 -32.27 36.37
CA ARG A 429 -166.88 -31.22 35.40
C ARG A 429 -168.16 -31.52 34.62
N ASN A 430 -168.47 -32.79 34.35
CA ASN A 430 -169.58 -33.18 33.48
C ASN A 430 -170.91 -33.22 34.23
N ASP A 431 -170.95 -33.86 35.41
CA ASP A 431 -172.13 -33.95 36.28
C ASP A 431 -172.69 -32.55 36.63
N ARG A 432 -171.80 -31.55 36.74
CA ARG A 432 -172.17 -30.15 36.99
C ARG A 432 -172.93 -29.50 35.83
N MET A 433 -172.73 -29.93 34.59
CA MET A 433 -173.42 -29.39 33.41
C MET A 433 -174.85 -29.91 33.30
N GLU A 434 -175.07 -31.20 33.57
CA GLU A 434 -176.39 -31.83 33.44
C GLU A 434 -177.36 -31.34 34.53
N LEU A 435 -176.91 -31.27 35.79
CA LEU A 435 -177.69 -30.67 36.88
C LEU A 435 -178.00 -29.18 36.66
N GLN A 436 -177.20 -28.45 35.90
CA GLN A 436 -177.48 -27.06 35.55
C GLN A 436 -178.59 -26.92 34.48
N ALA A 437 -178.86 -27.93 33.67
CA ALA A 437 -179.93 -27.91 32.67
C ALA A 437 -181.32 -28.07 33.32
N GLU A 438 -181.50 -29.04 34.22
CA GLU A 438 -182.80 -29.31 34.85
C GLU A 438 -183.25 -28.17 35.79
N VAL A 439 -182.31 -27.60 36.55
CA VAL A 439 -182.56 -26.45 37.44
C VAL A 439 -183.04 -25.21 36.67
N HIS A 440 -182.66 -25.05 35.39
CA HIS A 440 -183.14 -23.93 34.57
C HIS A 440 -184.61 -24.05 34.15
N LEU A 441 -185.17 -25.26 34.07
CA LEU A 441 -186.57 -25.48 33.70
C LEU A 441 -187.52 -25.19 34.87
N LEU A 442 -187.11 -25.51 36.10
CA LEU A 442 -187.89 -25.30 37.32
C LEU A 442 -187.92 -23.82 37.78
N LYS A 443 -186.85 -23.05 37.54
CA LYS A 443 -186.76 -21.64 37.95
C LYS A 443 -187.81 -20.71 37.33
N ARG A 444 -188.33 -21.03 36.14
CA ARG A 444 -189.41 -20.27 35.48
C ARG A 444 -190.78 -20.30 36.17
N LYS A 445 -190.92 -21.01 37.31
CA LYS A 445 -192.16 -21.07 38.10
C LYS A 445 -192.04 -20.50 39.52
N LEU A 446 -190.92 -19.86 39.87
CA LEU A 446 -190.64 -19.41 41.25
C LEU A 446 -190.03 -18.00 41.35
N GLU A 447 -190.38 -17.09 40.43
CA GLU A 447 -190.00 -15.66 40.47
C GLU A 447 -191.20 -14.75 40.75
N GLU A 448 -192.20 -15.24 41.49
CA GLU A 448 -193.13 -14.37 42.21
C GLU A 448 -192.74 -14.25 43.70
N LYS A 449 -192.50 -13.01 44.14
CA LYS A 449 -192.41 -12.48 45.53
C LYS A 449 -191.02 -12.41 46.21
N LEU A 450 -190.53 -11.17 46.31
CA LEU A 450 -189.68 -10.56 47.36
C LEU A 450 -188.17 -10.96 47.34
N THR A 451 -187.14 -10.11 47.40
CA THR A 451 -186.80 -8.82 48.10
C THR A 451 -186.59 -8.99 49.62
N ALA A 452 -185.54 -8.49 50.31
CA ALA A 452 -184.49 -7.49 49.98
C ALA A 452 -183.18 -7.73 50.84
N PRO A 453 -182.10 -6.89 50.77
CA PRO A 453 -180.77 -7.18 51.35
C PRO A 453 -180.47 -6.58 52.76
N SER A 454 -179.24 -6.80 53.27
CA SER A 454 -178.78 -6.52 54.66
C SER A 454 -177.44 -5.70 54.72
N PRO A 455 -177.09 -4.95 55.79
CA PRO A 455 -176.25 -3.74 55.68
C PRO A 455 -174.83 -3.79 56.30
N GLU A 456 -174.01 -4.81 56.04
CA GLU A 456 -172.62 -4.88 56.57
C GLU A 456 -171.55 -4.29 55.63
N LEU A 457 -171.87 -4.07 54.36
CA LEU A 457 -170.91 -3.62 53.34
C LEU A 457 -170.51 -2.13 53.46
N LEU A 458 -171.32 -1.32 54.16
CA LEU A 458 -171.21 0.14 54.17
C LEU A 458 -170.18 0.69 55.17
N THR A 459 -169.85 -0.04 56.24
CA THR A 459 -168.90 0.41 57.28
C THR A 459 -167.46 0.32 56.81
N LEU A 460 -167.05 -0.85 56.30
CA LEU A 460 -165.70 -1.12 55.81
C LEU A 460 -165.26 -0.18 54.66
N GLN A 461 -166.21 0.33 53.86
CA GLN A 461 -165.92 1.24 52.76
C GLN A 461 -165.59 2.68 53.21
N VAL A 462 -165.90 3.04 54.46
CA VAL A 462 -165.56 4.36 55.06
C VAL A 462 -164.17 4.33 55.68
N GLU A 463 -163.80 3.26 56.38
CA GLU A 463 -162.51 3.16 57.08
C GLU A 463 -161.31 3.14 56.13
N LEU A 464 -161.43 2.45 54.98
CA LEU A 464 -160.36 2.37 53.99
C LEU A 464 -160.00 3.76 53.42
N LYS A 465 -161.01 4.60 53.14
CA LYS A 465 -160.79 5.99 52.69
C LYS A 465 -160.16 6.88 53.77
N ARG A 466 -160.42 6.61 55.05
CA ARG A 466 -159.83 7.36 56.17
C ARG A 466 -158.32 7.09 56.28
N LEU A 467 -157.90 5.85 56.08
CA LEU A 467 -156.47 5.45 56.12
C LEU A 467 -155.68 5.98 54.91
N GLU A 468 -156.29 5.98 53.72
CA GLU A 468 -155.67 6.59 52.52
C GLU A 468 -155.48 8.11 52.64
N ALA A 469 -156.38 8.81 53.33
CA ALA A 469 -156.26 10.24 53.60
C ALA A 469 -155.14 10.55 54.62
N ALA A 470 -155.06 9.79 55.72
CA ALA A 470 -154.01 9.96 56.74
C ALA A 470 -152.60 9.83 56.13
N ARG A 471 -152.38 8.77 55.34
CA ARG A 471 -151.07 8.50 54.72
C ARG A 471 -150.61 9.57 53.71
N ARG A 472 -151.50 10.42 53.20
CA ARG A 472 -151.11 11.61 52.41
C ARG A 472 -150.66 12.76 53.30
N LEU A 473 -151.41 13.04 54.37
CA LEU A 473 -151.06 14.09 55.35
C LEU A 473 -149.67 13.85 55.95
N ASP A 474 -149.36 12.63 56.38
CA ASP A 474 -148.02 12.27 56.92
C ASP A 474 -146.87 12.62 55.95
N LEU A 475 -147.12 12.46 54.64
CA LEU A 475 -146.13 12.62 53.57
C LEU A 475 -145.93 14.10 53.21
N ASP A 476 -147.02 14.88 53.22
CA ASP A 476 -146.99 16.33 53.02
C ASP A 476 -146.42 17.04 54.26
N GLU A 477 -146.75 16.60 55.48
CA GLU A 477 -146.15 17.09 56.73
C GLU A 477 -144.64 16.84 56.76
N PHE A 478 -144.17 15.65 56.37
CA PHE A 478 -142.73 15.38 56.28
C PHE A 478 -142.00 16.28 55.28
N GLN A 479 -142.63 16.59 54.13
CA GLN A 479 -142.07 17.55 53.17
C GLN A 479 -142.05 18.98 53.73
N ASN A 480 -143.11 19.40 54.41
CA ASN A 480 -143.19 20.73 55.04
C ASN A 480 -142.15 20.89 56.16
N GLN A 481 -141.99 19.89 57.04
CA GLN A 481 -140.94 19.89 58.07
C GLN A 481 -139.54 20.00 57.46
N LYS A 482 -139.26 19.25 56.38
CA LYS A 482 -137.98 19.32 55.65
C LYS A 482 -137.73 20.72 55.08
N GLN A 483 -138.74 21.40 54.55
CA GLN A 483 -138.60 22.79 54.06
C GLN A 483 -138.37 23.77 55.22
N VAL A 484 -139.10 23.65 56.32
CA VAL A 484 -138.94 24.50 57.52
C VAL A 484 -137.51 24.39 58.08
N PHE A 485 -136.95 23.19 58.23
CA PHE A 485 -135.57 23.03 58.70
C PHE A 485 -134.54 23.63 57.73
N HIS A 486 -134.79 23.61 56.41
CA HIS A 486 -133.91 24.27 55.44
C HIS A 486 -133.95 25.79 55.55
N VAL A 487 -135.13 26.37 55.76
CA VAL A 487 -135.30 27.83 55.98
C VAL A 487 -134.64 28.26 57.30
N GLN A 488 -134.83 27.49 58.38
CA GLN A 488 -134.20 27.77 59.68
C GLN A 488 -132.66 27.69 59.61
N LEU A 489 -132.12 26.69 58.89
CA LEU A 489 -130.67 26.57 58.69
C LEU A 489 -130.10 27.74 57.88
N ALA A 490 -130.80 28.20 56.84
CA ALA A 490 -130.40 29.38 56.07
C ALA A 490 -130.42 30.65 56.94
N GLN A 491 -131.46 30.83 57.75
CA GLN A 491 -131.60 31.97 58.66
C GLN A 491 -130.49 32.01 59.71
N GLU A 492 -130.12 30.88 60.32
CA GLU A 492 -129.02 30.85 61.30
C GLU A 492 -127.63 31.03 60.65
N VAL A 493 -127.42 30.57 59.41
CA VAL A 493 -126.20 30.88 58.64
C VAL A 493 -126.10 32.38 58.36
N GLU A 494 -127.19 33.03 57.95
CA GLU A 494 -127.21 34.47 57.70
C GLU A 494 -127.07 35.29 59.00
N ARG A 495 -127.70 34.86 60.09
CA ARG A 495 -127.52 35.42 61.44
C ARG A 495 -126.06 35.33 61.92
N CYS A 496 -125.40 34.20 61.65
CA CYS A 496 -123.96 34.04 61.93
C CYS A 496 -123.08 34.96 61.07
N ALA A 497 -123.48 35.25 59.83
CA ALA A 497 -122.78 36.23 58.99
C ALA A 497 -122.96 37.67 59.51
N GLN A 498 -124.19 38.05 59.89
CA GLN A 498 -124.51 39.35 60.46
C GLN A 498 -123.77 39.60 61.78
N LEU A 499 -123.71 38.61 62.68
CA LEU A 499 -122.95 38.72 63.95
C LEU A 499 -121.44 38.84 63.71
N LYS A 500 -120.87 38.17 62.70
CA LYS A 500 -119.46 38.34 62.32
C LYS A 500 -119.18 39.74 61.76
N ALA A 501 -120.08 40.29 60.94
CA ALA A 501 -119.95 41.66 60.44
C ALA A 501 -119.99 42.69 61.59
N GLN A 502 -120.93 42.53 62.54
CA GLN A 502 -121.03 43.38 63.72
C GLN A 502 -119.78 43.29 64.62
N LEU A 503 -119.19 42.10 64.79
CA LEU A 503 -117.94 41.94 65.54
C LEU A 503 -116.76 42.66 64.88
N LEU A 504 -116.60 42.54 63.55
CA LEU A 504 -115.56 43.26 62.80
C LEU A 504 -115.75 44.77 62.89
N GLU A 505 -116.98 45.26 62.75
CA GLU A 505 -117.30 46.69 62.88
C GLU A 505 -117.04 47.20 64.31
N CYS A 506 -117.26 46.37 65.33
CA CYS A 506 -116.90 46.66 66.73
C CYS A 506 -115.39 46.62 66.97
N GLU A 507 -114.63 45.73 66.35
CA GLU A 507 -113.16 45.76 66.37
C GLU A 507 -112.62 47.04 65.72
N GLU A 508 -113.18 47.45 64.57
CA GLU A 508 -112.79 48.68 63.88
C GLU A 508 -113.14 49.93 64.69
N ARG A 509 -114.34 50.00 65.30
CA ARG A 509 -114.69 51.04 66.27
C ARG A 509 -113.73 51.05 67.48
N THR A 510 -113.30 49.88 67.96
CA THR A 510 -112.35 49.78 69.08
C THR A 510 -110.95 50.26 68.68
N ARG A 511 -110.47 49.92 67.48
CA ARG A 511 -109.22 50.44 66.90
C ARG A 511 -109.29 51.97 66.74
N TRP A 512 -110.38 52.49 66.17
CA TRP A 512 -110.61 53.92 65.99
C TRP A 512 -110.69 54.67 67.33
N MET A 513 -111.41 54.13 68.32
CA MET A 513 -111.44 54.70 69.67
C MET A 513 -110.07 54.65 70.33
N SER A 514 -109.24 53.61 70.10
CA SER A 514 -107.88 53.58 70.63
C SER A 514 -107.01 54.68 70.01
N THR A 515 -106.99 54.81 68.68
CA THR A 515 -106.24 55.87 68.00
C THR A 515 -106.72 57.26 68.43
N HIS A 516 -108.04 57.47 68.52
CA HIS A 516 -108.60 58.75 68.95
C HIS A 516 -108.34 59.04 70.44
N THR A 517 -108.32 58.00 71.29
CA THR A 517 -107.90 58.13 72.69
C THR A 517 -106.41 58.48 72.80
N ASP A 518 -105.57 57.99 71.89
CA ASP A 518 -104.14 58.32 71.87
C ASP A 518 -103.86 59.71 71.26
N GLU A 519 -104.66 60.17 70.30
CA GLU A 519 -104.73 61.57 69.86
C GLU A 519 -105.14 62.49 71.02
N ILE A 520 -106.21 62.15 71.75
CA ILE A 520 -106.67 62.89 72.92
C ILE A 520 -105.61 62.89 74.03
N LYS A 521 -104.85 61.80 74.24
CA LYS A 521 -103.70 61.80 75.17
C LYS A 521 -102.57 62.73 74.71
N GLN A 522 -102.34 62.88 73.39
CA GLN A 522 -101.35 63.84 72.87
C GLN A 522 -101.85 65.28 73.05
N GLN A 523 -103.10 65.57 72.70
CA GLN A 523 -103.74 66.87 72.94
C GLN A 523 -103.76 67.22 74.43
N LEU A 524 -104.10 66.27 75.30
CA LEU A 524 -104.13 66.47 76.75
C LEU A 524 -102.74 66.76 77.32
N ARG A 525 -101.67 66.14 76.79
CA ARG A 525 -100.29 66.48 77.18
C ARG A 525 -99.92 67.91 76.76
N HIS A 526 -100.32 68.35 75.58
CA HIS A 526 -100.15 69.75 75.17
C HIS A 526 -100.99 70.71 76.02
N THR A 527 -102.23 70.39 76.36
CA THR A 527 -103.05 71.25 77.25
C THR A 527 -102.61 71.20 78.70
N GLN A 528 -102.01 70.11 79.18
CA GLN A 528 -101.39 70.05 80.52
C GLN A 528 -100.16 70.95 80.57
N GLN A 529 -99.28 70.91 79.56
CA GLN A 529 -98.19 71.90 79.43
C GLN A 529 -98.71 73.34 79.29
N ALA A 530 -99.90 73.57 78.72
CA ALA A 530 -100.52 74.90 78.67
C ALA A 530 -101.10 75.33 80.04
N LEU A 531 -101.86 74.47 80.71
CA LEU A 531 -102.52 74.76 81.99
C LEU A 531 -101.55 74.81 83.18
N GLU A 532 -100.38 74.14 83.11
CA GLU A 532 -99.27 74.38 84.04
C GLU A 532 -98.79 75.85 84.01
N ASN A 533 -99.03 76.59 82.92
CA ASN A 533 -98.79 78.04 82.88
C ASN A 533 -99.97 78.88 83.40
N GLU A 534 -101.20 78.35 83.45
CA GLU A 534 -102.38 79.02 84.02
C GLU A 534 -102.57 78.81 85.54
N VAL A 535 -101.75 77.95 86.16
CA VAL A 535 -101.69 77.62 87.61
C VAL A 535 -101.68 78.83 88.58
N LEU A 536 -101.42 80.05 88.11
CA LEU A 536 -100.81 81.10 88.92
C LEU A 536 -101.71 82.30 89.35
N ARG A 537 -103.06 82.27 89.24
CA ARG A 537 -103.83 83.54 89.39
C ARG A 537 -105.18 83.73 90.12
N ASN A 538 -106.05 82.75 90.44
CA ASN A 538 -107.28 83.07 91.22
C ASN A 538 -107.95 81.89 91.99
N PRO A 539 -108.77 82.11 93.05
CA PRO A 539 -109.20 81.02 93.96
C PRO A 539 -110.68 80.99 94.48
N LYS A 540 -110.96 80.01 95.37
CA LYS A 540 -112.04 79.88 96.39
C LYS A 540 -113.35 79.14 95.96
N PRO A 541 -114.17 78.58 96.92
CA PRO A 541 -114.04 77.20 97.44
C PRO A 541 -115.41 76.42 97.38
N SER A 542 -115.71 75.27 98.02
CA SER A 542 -115.25 74.62 99.28
C SER A 542 -115.69 73.14 99.46
N LEU A 543 -114.91 72.36 100.23
CA LEU A 543 -115.26 71.30 101.23
C LEU A 543 -116.44 70.32 100.94
N VAL A 544 -116.35 68.98 100.92
CA VAL A 544 -115.45 67.91 101.47
C VAL A 544 -115.68 67.50 102.95
N ASP A 545 -116.49 66.46 103.22
CA ASP A 545 -116.10 65.11 103.75
C ASP A 545 -117.28 64.29 104.39
N ARG A 546 -117.11 62.95 104.49
CA ARG A 546 -117.74 61.92 105.35
C ARG A 546 -119.12 61.26 105.07
N SER A 547 -119.03 59.92 105.06
CA SER A 547 -119.87 58.88 105.72
C SER A 547 -121.30 58.52 105.24
N VAL A 548 -121.45 57.22 104.94
CA VAL A 548 -122.61 56.30 105.15
C VAL A 548 -123.99 56.69 104.59
N LEU A 549 -124.50 55.87 103.67
CA LEU A 549 -125.85 55.25 103.52
C LEU A 549 -125.88 54.66 102.08
N ASP A 550 -126.27 53.42 101.76
CA ASP A 550 -127.46 52.57 102.07
C ASP A 550 -128.57 52.69 100.99
N LEU A 551 -129.40 51.63 100.86
CA LEU A 551 -130.53 51.47 99.91
C LEU A 551 -130.12 51.29 98.42
N ILE A 552 -130.84 50.56 97.54
CA ILE A 552 -132.17 49.91 97.61
C ILE A 552 -132.10 48.47 97.06
N PRO A 553 -132.69 47.46 97.76
CA PRO A 553 -133.00 46.14 97.18
C PRO A 553 -134.51 45.79 97.18
N ALA A 554 -135.18 45.89 96.03
CA ALA A 554 -136.53 45.33 95.76
C ALA A 554 -136.69 45.09 94.24
N ARG A 555 -137.29 44.03 93.67
CA ARG A 555 -138.34 43.04 94.05
C ARG A 555 -139.75 43.39 93.54
N VAL A 556 -140.04 42.98 92.29
CA VAL A 556 -141.39 42.77 91.71
C VAL A 556 -141.31 41.44 90.89
N VAL A 557 -142.06 40.32 91.03
CA VAL A 557 -143.45 39.95 91.46
C VAL A 557 -144.34 39.63 90.23
N PRO A 558 -145.24 38.60 90.20
CA PRO A 558 -145.39 37.36 91.02
C PRO A 558 -145.93 36.09 90.26
N ASN A 559 -146.52 35.14 91.03
CA ASN A 559 -147.37 33.96 90.71
C ASN A 559 -146.65 32.59 90.57
N ASP A 560 -146.85 31.54 91.41
CA ASP A 560 -147.79 31.20 92.52
C ASP A 560 -149.12 30.47 92.14
N VAL A 561 -149.75 29.76 93.10
CA VAL A 561 -150.87 28.74 93.02
C VAL A 561 -150.37 27.32 92.63
N TYR A 562 -150.53 26.20 93.37
CA TYR A 562 -151.18 25.75 94.64
C TYR A 562 -152.69 25.36 94.63
N VAL A 563 -153.08 24.44 95.53
CA VAL A 563 -154.44 24.06 96.03
C VAL A 563 -155.06 22.73 95.54
N GLU A 564 -155.80 22.08 96.45
CA GLU A 564 -156.50 20.78 96.38
C GLU A 564 -158.05 20.97 96.36
N GLY A 565 -158.80 19.91 96.02
CA GLY A 565 -159.93 19.45 96.88
C GLY A 565 -161.36 20.02 96.74
N TYR A 566 -162.25 19.12 96.29
CA TYR A 566 -163.60 18.82 96.84
C TYR A 566 -164.89 19.66 96.61
N HIS A 567 -165.93 18.87 96.29
CA HIS A 567 -167.35 18.86 96.73
C HIS A 567 -168.46 19.76 96.11
N ASP A 568 -169.51 19.02 95.72
CA ASP A 568 -170.97 19.21 95.91
C ASP A 568 -171.84 20.12 95.02
N ASP A 569 -173.10 19.69 94.96
CA ASP A 569 -174.15 20.06 94.01
C ASP A 569 -175.03 21.25 94.45
N LEU A 570 -175.78 21.75 93.46
CA LEU A 570 -177.07 22.47 93.44
C LEU A 570 -176.97 23.80 92.66
N VAL A 571 -177.89 24.10 91.73
CA VAL A 571 -179.22 23.50 91.47
C VAL A 571 -179.25 22.70 90.17
#